data_AF-A0A936MF37-F1
#
_entry.id   AF-A0A936MF37-F1
#
_cell.length_a   1.000
_cell.length_b   1.000
_cell.length_c   1.000
_cell.angle_alpha   90.00
_cell.angle_beta   90.00
_cell.angle_gamma   90.00
#
_symmetry.space_group_name_H-M   'P 1'
#
loop_
_entity.id
_entity.type
_entity.pdbx_description
1 polymer ?
#
loop_
_entity_poly.entity_id
_entity_poly.type
_entity_poly.pdbx_seq_one_letter_code
_entity_poly.pdbx_strand_id
1 'polypeptide(L)'
;MSLPIYNFIETMNYQFIMRCLLCLLCLLCLSCTDRDSVVDKSKLLGNDYRLFQGTPVWNLAKAVQDENTSEIIRLVRDEKVNINFQESKYGQTLLMLSIVNLQYSSCKTLLEVGADVNIHDTYSGKSAIIIAAAVFNDIDDNTRFVKLLLSHGADPSDAEVGDRKHGHWTRFTPLTYSTSISKTRLPIVKVLVEAGANINYRDENNFSALSSALLASDYEVVLFLLQKGADYKSVIVDRAKYSETGSKVYIQDLLREHCLPLNSKEYLQKMAVVEFLKAKGIDYSKVPIPDFVVKKAKTMYPKDWQQYLEKN
;
A
#
# COMPACT_ATOMS: atom_id res chain seq x y z
N MET A 1 47.66 -48.57 11.77
CA MET A 1 46.35 -48.81 11.13
C MET A 1 45.44 -47.64 11.44
N SER A 2 45.46 -46.62 10.60
CA SER A 2 44.53 -45.48 10.63
C SER A 2 43.74 -45.49 9.32
N LEU A 3 42.44 -45.25 9.44
CA LEU A 3 41.38 -45.83 8.62
C LEU A 3 41.21 -45.20 7.22
N PRO A 4 40.78 -45.98 6.20
CA PRO A 4 40.45 -45.52 4.83
C PRO A 4 39.20 -44.62 4.72
N ILE A 5 38.58 -44.27 5.84
CA ILE A 5 37.25 -43.64 5.90
C ILE A 5 37.32 -42.13 5.60
N TYR A 6 38.48 -41.49 5.86
CA TYR A 6 38.63 -40.04 5.67
C TYR A 6 38.59 -39.62 4.18
N ASN A 7 39.20 -40.40 3.28
CA ASN A 7 39.21 -40.11 1.84
C ASN A 7 37.86 -40.35 1.14
N PHE A 8 36.99 -41.20 1.71
CA PHE A 8 35.69 -41.52 1.11
C PHE A 8 34.64 -40.42 1.38
N ILE A 9 34.73 -39.76 2.54
CA ILE A 9 33.82 -38.67 2.91
C ILE A 9 34.13 -37.39 2.11
N GLU A 10 35.40 -37.07 1.88
CA GLU A 10 35.77 -35.88 1.08
C GLU A 10 35.39 -36.02 -0.40
N THR A 11 35.55 -37.20 -0.98
CA THR A 11 35.21 -37.46 -2.40
C THR A 11 33.70 -37.49 -2.65
N MET A 12 32.90 -38.03 -1.73
CA MET A 12 31.44 -37.91 -1.78
C MET A 12 30.98 -36.45 -1.67
N ASN A 13 31.63 -35.66 -0.82
CA ASN A 13 31.28 -34.26 -0.62
C ASN A 13 31.60 -33.42 -1.89
N TYR A 14 32.73 -33.67 -2.54
CA TYR A 14 33.10 -32.99 -3.80
C TYR A 14 32.16 -33.31 -4.97
N GLN A 15 31.75 -34.58 -5.15
CA GLN A 15 30.80 -34.95 -6.20
C GLN A 15 29.39 -34.41 -5.93
N PHE A 16 28.98 -34.32 -4.66
CA PHE A 16 27.72 -33.71 -4.27
C PHE A 16 27.75 -32.19 -4.50
N ILE A 17 28.82 -31.51 -4.08
CA ILE A 17 29.02 -30.07 -4.29
C ILE A 17 29.08 -29.74 -5.79
N MET A 18 29.78 -30.54 -6.61
CA MET A 18 29.81 -30.35 -8.08
C MET A 18 28.44 -30.55 -8.73
N ARG A 19 27.63 -31.52 -8.28
CA ARG A 19 26.25 -31.70 -8.76
C ARG A 19 25.33 -30.55 -8.33
N CYS A 20 25.50 -30.04 -7.11
CA CYS A 20 24.77 -28.85 -6.65
C CYS A 20 25.19 -27.59 -7.42
N LEU A 21 26.47 -27.41 -7.72
CA LEU A 21 26.98 -26.31 -8.56
C LEU A 21 26.49 -26.42 -10.00
N LEU A 22 26.44 -27.62 -10.59
CA LEU A 22 25.86 -27.84 -11.93
C LEU A 22 24.35 -27.57 -11.93
N CYS A 23 23.61 -28.00 -10.90
CA CYS A 23 22.19 -27.69 -10.77
C CYS A 23 21.94 -26.18 -10.56
N LEU A 24 22.77 -25.48 -9.79
CA LEU A 24 22.74 -24.02 -9.66
C LEU A 24 23.08 -23.33 -10.98
N LEU A 25 24.07 -23.81 -11.73
CA LEU A 25 24.37 -23.31 -13.08
C LEU A 25 23.22 -23.57 -14.05
N CYS A 26 22.58 -24.75 -14.03
CA CYS A 26 21.42 -25.05 -14.85
C CYS A 26 20.19 -24.21 -14.47
N LEU A 27 20.01 -23.88 -13.18
CA LEU A 27 18.97 -22.96 -12.71
C LEU A 27 19.26 -21.51 -13.11
N LEU A 28 20.54 -21.10 -13.13
CA LEU A 28 20.99 -19.80 -13.66
C LEU A 28 20.87 -19.71 -15.20
N CYS A 29 20.98 -20.83 -15.91
CA CYS A 29 20.77 -20.90 -17.36
C CYS A 29 19.28 -20.93 -17.75
N LEU A 30 18.39 -21.35 -16.84
CA LEU A 30 16.93 -21.31 -17.04
C LEU A 30 16.31 -19.95 -16.69
N SER A 31 17.05 -19.06 -16.00
CA SER A 31 16.57 -17.72 -15.63
C SER A 31 16.69 -16.67 -16.73
N CYS A 32 17.36 -16.96 -17.84
CA CYS A 32 17.37 -16.09 -19.01
C CYS A 32 16.18 -16.44 -19.91
N THR A 33 14.96 -16.11 -19.47
CA THR A 33 13.86 -16.02 -20.43
C THR A 33 14.23 -14.92 -21.41
N ASP A 34 14.46 -15.29 -22.67
CA ASP A 34 14.69 -14.33 -23.74
C ASP A 34 13.47 -13.39 -23.79
N ARG A 35 13.65 -12.15 -23.33
CA ARG A 35 12.57 -11.16 -23.30
C ARG A 35 12.09 -10.76 -24.69
N ASP A 36 12.90 -10.99 -25.72
CA ASP A 36 12.52 -10.73 -27.11
C ASP A 36 11.77 -11.93 -27.72
N SER A 37 11.67 -13.07 -27.04
CA SER A 37 10.79 -14.17 -27.46
C SER A 37 9.33 -13.72 -27.47
N VAL A 38 8.60 -14.06 -28.54
CA VAL A 38 7.19 -13.68 -28.70
C VAL A 38 6.34 -14.33 -27.60
N VAL A 39 5.56 -13.51 -26.89
CA VAL A 39 4.70 -13.99 -25.80
C VAL A 39 3.22 -13.72 -26.04
N ASP A 40 2.39 -14.61 -25.50
CA ASP A 40 0.95 -14.43 -25.40
C ASP A 40 0.63 -13.44 -24.26
N LYS A 41 0.35 -12.18 -24.61
CA LYS A 41 0.06 -11.10 -23.67
C LYS A 41 -1.14 -11.39 -22.76
N SER A 42 -2.07 -12.25 -23.19
CA SER A 42 -3.24 -12.62 -22.37
C SER A 42 -2.86 -13.34 -21.08
N LYS A 43 -1.66 -13.94 -21.02
CA LYS A 43 -1.12 -14.67 -19.85
C LYS A 43 -0.21 -13.84 -18.95
N LEU A 44 0.20 -12.66 -19.40
CA LEU A 44 1.13 -11.81 -18.64
C LEU A 44 0.44 -11.09 -17.48
N LEU A 45 1.16 -10.84 -16.39
CA LEU A 45 0.69 -10.00 -15.28
C LEU A 45 1.08 -8.54 -15.50
N GLY A 46 0.45 -7.62 -14.77
CA GLY A 46 0.65 -6.17 -14.94
C GLY A 46 2.07 -5.67 -14.66
N ASN A 47 2.94 -6.47 -14.06
CA ASN A 47 4.33 -6.12 -13.82
C ASN A 47 5.28 -6.49 -14.98
N ASP A 48 4.80 -7.16 -16.04
CA ASP A 48 5.64 -7.68 -17.11
C ASP A 48 5.82 -6.68 -18.27
N TYR A 49 7.05 -6.22 -18.51
CA TYR A 49 7.36 -5.29 -19.59
C TYR A 49 7.00 -5.80 -20.99
N ARG A 50 6.93 -7.13 -21.21
CA ARG A 50 6.57 -7.70 -22.52
C ARG A 50 5.13 -7.39 -22.94
N LEU A 51 4.31 -6.80 -22.07
CA LEU A 51 3.05 -6.16 -22.46
C LEU A 51 3.25 -5.12 -23.58
N PHE A 52 4.42 -4.47 -23.63
CA PHE A 52 4.81 -3.49 -24.65
C PHE A 52 5.49 -4.13 -25.87
N GLN A 53 5.67 -5.46 -25.93
CA GLN A 53 6.30 -6.14 -27.06
C GLN A 53 5.53 -5.85 -28.37
N GLY A 54 6.26 -5.55 -29.44
CA GLY A 54 5.66 -5.22 -30.75
C GLY A 54 4.98 -3.83 -30.83
N THR A 55 5.12 -3.00 -29.79
CA THR A 55 4.66 -1.60 -29.82
C THR A 55 5.81 -0.66 -30.20
N PRO A 56 5.52 0.57 -30.67
CA PRO A 56 6.55 1.58 -30.94
C PRO A 56 7.41 1.94 -29.72
N VAL A 57 6.97 1.62 -28.51
CA VAL A 57 7.71 1.90 -27.26
C VAL A 57 8.39 0.65 -26.68
N TRP A 58 8.51 -0.45 -27.41
CA TRP A 58 9.14 -1.67 -26.89
C TRP A 58 10.60 -1.47 -26.47
N ASN A 59 11.38 -0.74 -27.27
CA ASN A 59 12.77 -0.42 -26.89
C ASN A 59 12.84 0.46 -25.64
N LEU A 60 11.90 1.40 -25.48
CA LEU A 60 11.79 2.20 -24.27
C LEU A 60 11.43 1.32 -23.06
N ALA A 61 10.50 0.38 -23.23
CA ALA A 61 10.14 -0.57 -22.18
C ALA A 61 11.35 -1.41 -21.71
N LYS A 62 12.21 -1.86 -22.64
CA LYS A 62 13.46 -2.56 -22.29
C LYS A 62 14.44 -1.65 -21.53
N ALA A 63 14.62 -0.41 -21.98
CA ALA A 63 15.47 0.55 -21.29
C ALA A 63 14.98 0.85 -19.86
N VAL A 64 13.66 0.96 -19.66
CA VAL A 64 13.02 1.12 -18.35
C VAL A 64 13.23 -0.13 -17.49
N GLN A 65 13.05 -1.33 -18.07
CA GLN A 65 13.29 -2.61 -17.39
C GLN A 65 14.74 -2.75 -16.91
N ASP A 66 15.71 -2.26 -17.69
CA ASP A 66 17.14 -2.35 -17.39
C ASP A 66 17.64 -1.21 -16.48
N GLU A 67 16.76 -0.30 -16.06
CA GLU A 67 17.13 0.96 -15.38
C GLU A 67 18.20 1.78 -16.13
N ASN A 68 18.23 1.67 -17.46
CA ASN A 68 19.18 2.39 -18.31
C ASN A 68 18.68 3.81 -18.58
N THR A 69 18.94 4.73 -17.64
CA THR A 69 18.45 6.11 -17.67
C THR A 69 18.93 6.89 -18.90
N SER A 70 20.18 6.71 -19.33
CA SER A 70 20.72 7.34 -20.54
C SER A 70 19.96 6.93 -21.79
N GLU A 71 19.60 5.64 -21.90
CA GLU A 71 18.85 5.12 -23.03
C GLU A 71 17.39 5.58 -23.01
N ILE A 72 16.76 5.65 -21.83
CA ILE A 72 15.42 6.25 -21.66
C ILE A 72 15.42 7.68 -22.21
N ILE A 73 16.41 8.49 -21.82
CA ILE A 73 16.54 9.88 -22.28
C ILE A 73 16.73 9.95 -23.80
N ARG A 74 17.63 9.12 -24.35
CA ARG A 74 17.91 9.05 -25.79
C ARG A 74 16.66 8.71 -26.59
N LEU A 75 15.97 7.61 -26.22
CA LEU A 75 14.79 7.14 -26.93
C LEU A 75 13.65 8.16 -26.91
N VAL A 76 13.40 8.81 -25.76
CA VAL A 76 12.31 9.80 -25.64
C VAL A 76 12.61 11.07 -26.44
N ARG A 77 13.85 11.57 -26.42
CA ARG A 77 14.22 12.83 -27.09
C ARG A 77 14.43 12.67 -28.60
N ASP A 78 15.10 11.61 -29.01
CA ASP A 78 15.58 11.45 -30.39
C ASP A 78 14.55 10.71 -31.25
N GLU A 79 13.94 9.65 -30.72
CA GLU A 79 12.97 8.82 -31.45
C GLU A 79 11.52 9.33 -31.29
N LYS A 80 11.29 10.33 -30.43
CA LYS A 80 9.98 10.97 -30.18
C LYS A 80 8.86 9.96 -29.90
N VAL A 81 9.20 8.86 -29.22
CA VAL A 81 8.23 7.86 -28.80
C VAL A 81 7.22 8.45 -27.83
N ASN A 82 5.97 7.99 -27.88
CA ASN A 82 4.96 8.41 -26.92
C ASN A 82 5.26 7.82 -25.54
N ILE A 83 5.93 8.59 -24.67
CA ILE A 83 6.26 8.18 -23.30
C ILE A 83 5.02 7.79 -22.46
N ASN A 84 3.86 8.33 -22.83
CA ASN A 84 2.58 8.09 -22.17
C ASN A 84 1.78 6.95 -22.81
N PHE A 85 2.43 6.10 -23.62
CA PHE A 85 1.78 4.93 -24.22
C PHE A 85 1.21 4.01 -23.13
N GLN A 86 -0.09 3.75 -23.21
CA GLN A 86 -0.80 2.81 -22.35
C GLN A 86 -0.86 1.44 -23.04
N GLU A 87 -0.32 0.40 -22.42
CA GLU A 87 -0.41 -0.95 -22.98
C GLU A 87 -1.86 -1.48 -23.01
N SER A 88 -2.17 -2.39 -23.92
CA SER A 88 -3.55 -2.69 -24.30
C SER A 88 -4.34 -3.51 -23.27
N LYS A 89 -3.68 -4.19 -22.33
CA LYS A 89 -4.33 -5.15 -21.43
C LYS A 89 -4.77 -4.51 -20.13
N TYR A 90 -3.89 -3.72 -19.51
CA TYR A 90 -4.14 -3.05 -18.25
C TYR A 90 -4.25 -1.52 -18.38
N GLY A 91 -3.88 -0.96 -19.53
CA GLY A 91 -3.77 0.48 -19.73
C GLY A 91 -2.61 1.12 -18.96
N GLN A 92 -1.61 0.34 -18.54
CA GLN A 92 -0.51 0.88 -17.75
C GLN A 92 0.51 1.60 -18.63
N THR A 93 1.08 2.69 -18.10
CA THR A 93 2.24 3.37 -18.70
C THR A 93 3.55 2.78 -18.16
N LEU A 94 4.68 3.09 -18.82
CA LEU A 94 5.99 2.69 -18.31
C LEU A 94 6.33 3.34 -16.95
N LEU A 95 5.78 4.53 -16.67
CA LEU A 95 5.88 5.16 -15.35
C LEU A 95 5.25 4.26 -14.27
N MET A 96 4.05 3.72 -14.52
CA MET A 96 3.37 2.82 -13.58
C MET A 96 4.13 1.50 -13.40
N LEU A 97 4.60 0.86 -14.49
CA LEU A 97 5.37 -0.38 -14.39
C LEU A 97 6.66 -0.18 -13.59
N SER A 98 7.33 0.96 -13.73
CA SER A 98 8.54 1.26 -12.97
C SER A 98 8.29 1.34 -11.46
N ILE A 99 7.09 1.78 -11.04
CA ILE A 99 6.69 1.80 -9.62
C ILE A 99 6.37 0.38 -9.13
N VAL A 100 5.59 -0.38 -9.90
CA VAL A 100 5.22 -1.77 -9.55
C VAL A 100 6.46 -2.65 -9.39
N ASN A 101 7.48 -2.42 -10.21
CA ASN A 101 8.75 -3.16 -10.19
C ASN A 101 9.86 -2.50 -9.34
N LEU A 102 9.56 -1.43 -8.57
CA LEU A 102 10.51 -0.73 -7.70
C LEU A 102 11.74 -0.11 -8.40
N GLN A 103 11.62 0.23 -9.68
CA GLN A 103 12.68 0.79 -10.51
C GLN A 103 12.69 2.31 -10.42
N TYR A 104 13.22 2.82 -9.31
CA TYR A 104 13.18 4.26 -9.04
C TYR A 104 13.97 5.08 -10.04
N SER A 105 15.11 4.59 -10.53
CA SER A 105 15.96 5.37 -11.46
C SER A 105 15.21 5.59 -12.77
N SER A 106 14.53 4.56 -13.26
CA SER A 106 13.63 4.65 -14.41
C SER A 106 12.45 5.57 -14.13
N CYS A 107 11.76 5.41 -13.00
CA CYS A 107 10.62 6.27 -12.63
C CYS A 107 10.99 7.75 -12.62
N LYS A 108 12.09 8.10 -11.94
CA LYS A 108 12.62 9.47 -11.89
C LYS A 108 12.96 9.99 -13.29
N THR A 109 13.66 9.18 -14.08
CA THR A 109 14.07 9.59 -15.43
C THR A 109 12.86 9.83 -16.33
N LEU A 110 11.86 8.94 -16.31
CA LEU A 110 10.62 9.10 -17.07
C LEU A 110 9.91 10.41 -16.74
N LEU A 111 9.80 10.76 -15.44
CA LEU A 111 9.24 12.04 -15.00
C LEU A 111 10.08 13.24 -15.45
N GLU A 112 11.41 13.15 -15.38
CA GLU A 112 12.33 14.20 -15.82
C GLU A 112 12.28 14.46 -17.33
N VAL A 113 11.91 13.46 -18.14
CA VAL A 113 11.71 13.61 -19.59
C VAL A 113 10.25 13.82 -19.99
N GLY A 114 9.36 14.08 -19.03
CA GLY A 114 8.00 14.57 -19.29
C GLY A 114 6.91 13.50 -19.36
N ALA A 115 7.08 12.35 -18.72
CA ALA A 115 5.97 11.42 -18.50
C ALA A 115 4.84 12.12 -17.74
N ASP A 116 3.60 11.96 -18.19
CA ASP A 116 2.43 12.48 -17.49
C ASP A 116 2.14 11.60 -16.27
N VAL A 117 2.25 12.22 -15.10
CA VAL A 117 2.13 11.58 -13.80
C VAL A 117 0.69 11.23 -13.43
N ASN A 118 -0.30 11.87 -14.06
CA ASN A 118 -1.72 11.80 -13.68
C ASN A 118 -2.56 10.91 -14.62
N ILE A 119 -1.94 10.15 -15.52
CA ILE A 119 -2.65 9.14 -16.32
C ILE A 119 -3.18 8.04 -15.41
N HIS A 120 -4.40 7.56 -15.66
CA HIS A 120 -4.99 6.39 -14.99
C HIS A 120 -4.92 5.16 -15.88
N ASP A 121 -4.59 4.01 -15.28
CA ASP A 121 -4.66 2.72 -15.96
C ASP A 121 -6.12 2.35 -16.28
N THR A 122 -6.36 1.64 -17.38
CA THR A 122 -7.73 1.33 -17.84
C THR A 122 -8.32 0.11 -17.14
N TYR A 123 -7.52 -0.62 -16.35
CA TYR A 123 -7.93 -1.83 -15.66
C TYR A 123 -8.45 -1.56 -14.25
N SER A 124 -7.69 -0.88 -13.40
CA SER A 124 -8.08 -0.51 -12.04
C SER A 124 -8.43 0.96 -11.89
N GLY A 125 -8.21 1.78 -12.92
CA GLY A 125 -8.47 3.21 -12.84
C GLY A 125 -7.48 3.95 -11.95
N LYS A 126 -6.30 3.39 -11.66
CA LYS A 126 -5.30 3.97 -10.75
C LYS A 126 -4.31 4.82 -11.51
N SER A 127 -3.96 5.96 -10.93
CA SER A 127 -2.79 6.74 -11.35
C SER A 127 -1.51 6.22 -10.69
N ALA A 128 -0.36 6.77 -11.11
CA ALA A 128 0.94 6.45 -10.54
C ALA A 128 1.01 6.68 -9.03
N ILE A 129 0.41 7.75 -8.50
CA ILE A 129 0.41 8.05 -7.06
C ILE A 129 -0.49 7.11 -6.26
N ILE A 130 -1.63 6.69 -6.83
CA ILE A 130 -2.49 5.68 -6.22
C ILE A 130 -1.76 4.33 -6.15
N ILE A 131 -1.06 3.93 -7.22
CA ILE A 131 -0.23 2.72 -7.23
C ILE A 131 0.86 2.80 -6.16
N ALA A 132 1.63 3.89 -6.11
CA ALA A 132 2.71 4.05 -5.13
C ALA A 132 2.22 4.00 -3.67
N ALA A 133 1.02 4.53 -3.38
CA ALA A 133 0.42 4.46 -2.06
C ALA A 133 -0.08 3.04 -1.69
N ALA A 134 -0.46 2.23 -2.68
CA ALA A 134 -1.05 0.90 -2.50
C ALA A 134 -0.03 -0.25 -2.49
N VAL A 135 1.17 -0.07 -3.05
CA VAL A 135 2.18 -1.14 -3.19
C VAL A 135 2.65 -1.65 -1.81
N PHE A 136 2.79 -2.97 -1.68
CA PHE A 136 3.08 -3.67 -0.42
C PHE A 136 4.57 -3.91 -0.15
N ASN A 137 5.44 -3.16 -0.84
CA ASN A 137 6.89 -3.25 -0.67
C ASN A 137 7.38 -2.46 0.55
N ASP A 138 8.69 -2.28 0.69
CA ASP A 138 9.30 -1.51 1.77
C ASP A 138 8.65 -0.11 1.89
N ILE A 139 8.37 0.30 3.14
CA ILE A 139 7.70 1.57 3.42
C ILE A 139 8.54 2.76 2.94
N ASP A 140 9.86 2.68 3.05
CA ASP A 140 10.77 3.75 2.67
C ASP A 140 10.79 3.90 1.15
N ASP A 141 10.76 2.79 0.40
CA ASP A 141 10.66 2.79 -1.06
C ASP A 141 9.35 3.43 -1.52
N ASN A 142 8.21 2.99 -0.98
CA ASN A 142 6.90 3.54 -1.35
C ASN A 142 6.81 5.04 -1.03
N THR A 143 7.31 5.45 0.15
CA THR A 143 7.33 6.86 0.55
C THR A 143 8.18 7.71 -0.40
N ARG A 144 9.32 7.17 -0.85
CA ARG A 144 10.21 7.80 -1.83
C ARG A 144 9.52 7.98 -3.20
N PHE A 145 8.79 6.98 -3.70
CA PHE A 145 8.01 7.12 -4.93
C PHE A 145 6.91 8.17 -4.79
N VAL A 146 6.14 8.16 -3.70
CA VAL A 146 5.08 9.16 -3.46
C VAL A 146 5.66 10.57 -3.46
N LYS A 147 6.78 10.81 -2.75
CA LYS A 147 7.47 12.12 -2.75
C LYS A 147 7.91 12.55 -4.14
N LEU A 148 8.49 11.64 -4.91
CA LEU A 148 8.94 11.91 -6.27
C LEU A 148 7.76 12.30 -7.18
N LEU A 149 6.68 11.53 -7.15
CA LEU A 149 5.48 11.79 -7.95
C LEU A 149 4.86 13.15 -7.61
N LEU A 150 4.74 13.47 -6.32
CA LEU A 150 4.26 14.78 -5.85
C LEU A 150 5.15 15.94 -6.34
N SER A 151 6.48 15.77 -6.32
CA SER A 151 7.40 16.80 -6.84
C SER A 151 7.28 17.05 -8.35
N HIS A 152 6.65 16.12 -9.08
CA HIS A 152 6.36 16.22 -10.51
C HIS A 152 4.87 16.49 -10.79
N GLY A 153 4.09 16.93 -9.80
CA GLY A 153 2.71 17.41 -10.00
C GLY A 153 1.63 16.33 -9.95
N ALA A 154 1.90 15.18 -9.32
CA ALA A 154 0.84 14.23 -9.01
C ALA A 154 -0.22 14.87 -8.09
N ASP A 155 -1.50 14.64 -8.37
CA ASP A 155 -2.58 15.12 -7.51
C ASP A 155 -2.70 14.25 -6.23
N PRO A 156 -2.42 14.78 -5.02
CA PRO A 156 -2.55 14.02 -3.78
C PRO A 156 -4.01 13.66 -3.44
N SER A 157 -4.98 14.32 -4.07
CA SER A 157 -6.42 14.08 -3.90
C SER A 157 -7.04 13.25 -5.03
N ASP A 158 -6.22 12.71 -5.94
CA ASP A 158 -6.68 11.85 -7.02
C ASP A 158 -7.49 10.65 -6.49
N ALA A 159 -8.39 10.12 -7.32
CA ALA A 159 -9.23 8.99 -6.99
C ALA A 159 -9.27 8.02 -8.17
N GLU A 160 -9.45 6.73 -7.88
CA GLU A 160 -9.63 5.73 -8.93
C GLU A 160 -10.76 6.12 -9.90
N VAL A 161 -10.56 5.93 -11.21
CA VAL A 161 -11.55 6.25 -12.27
C VAL A 161 -12.02 4.99 -13.03
N GLY A 162 -12.79 5.14 -14.10
CA GLY A 162 -13.21 4.03 -14.96
C GLY A 162 -14.30 3.12 -14.38
N ASP A 163 -14.57 2.01 -15.08
CA ASP A 163 -15.61 1.05 -14.72
C ASP A 163 -15.25 0.24 -13.47
N ARG A 164 -16.24 0.07 -12.59
CA ARG A 164 -16.06 -0.73 -11.38
C ARG A 164 -15.94 -2.20 -11.73
N LYS A 165 -14.95 -2.84 -11.13
CA LYS A 165 -14.78 -4.28 -11.23
C LYS A 165 -15.60 -5.02 -10.22
N HIS A 166 -15.98 -6.25 -10.57
CA HIS A 166 -16.65 -7.15 -9.64
C HIS A 166 -15.81 -7.31 -8.36
N GLY A 167 -16.39 -7.00 -7.21
CA GLY A 167 -15.70 -7.02 -5.91
C GLY A 167 -15.00 -5.70 -5.52
N HIS A 168 -14.90 -4.72 -6.43
CA HIS A 168 -14.36 -3.38 -6.16
C HIS A 168 -15.49 -2.35 -6.17
N TRP A 169 -16.15 -2.20 -5.02
CA TRP A 169 -17.36 -1.39 -4.90
C TRP A 169 -17.09 0.09 -4.60
N THR A 170 -15.85 0.42 -4.22
CA THR A 170 -15.46 1.75 -3.80
C THR A 170 -14.22 2.25 -4.52
N ARG A 171 -14.14 3.57 -4.69
CA ARG A 171 -12.98 4.27 -5.22
C ARG A 171 -12.06 4.71 -4.09
N PHE A 172 -10.79 4.35 -4.22
CA PHE A 172 -9.76 4.78 -3.30
C PHE A 172 -8.99 5.99 -3.83
N THR A 173 -8.62 6.87 -2.91
CA THR A 173 -7.58 7.90 -3.07
C THR A 173 -6.25 7.38 -2.53
N PRO A 174 -5.10 8.00 -2.86
CA PRO A 174 -3.81 7.64 -2.26
C PRO A 174 -3.86 7.62 -0.73
N LEU A 175 -4.56 8.61 -0.14
CA LEU A 175 -4.69 8.71 1.32
C LEU A 175 -5.49 7.54 1.89
N THR A 176 -6.65 7.22 1.33
CA THR A 176 -7.47 6.09 1.83
C THR A 176 -6.76 4.74 1.69
N TYR A 177 -6.02 4.51 0.59
CA TYR A 177 -5.19 3.31 0.42
C TYR A 177 -4.12 3.19 1.49
N SER A 178 -3.41 4.29 1.77
CA SER A 178 -2.35 4.29 2.78
C SER A 178 -2.85 3.97 4.20
N THR A 179 -4.16 4.17 4.46
CA THR A 179 -4.78 3.91 5.77
C THR A 179 -5.50 2.56 5.90
N SER A 180 -5.77 1.84 4.80
CA SER A 180 -6.61 0.62 4.80
C SER A 180 -5.84 -0.69 4.97
N ILE A 181 -4.50 -0.64 4.89
CA ILE A 181 -3.67 -1.84 4.73
C ILE A 181 -2.95 -2.27 6.02
N SER A 182 -2.17 -1.37 6.64
CA SER A 182 -1.31 -1.73 7.78
C SER A 182 -1.04 -0.54 8.70
N LYS A 183 -0.71 -0.83 9.97
CA LYS A 183 -0.40 0.16 11.02
C LYS A 183 0.93 0.93 10.84
N THR A 184 1.59 0.80 9.70
CA THR A 184 2.99 1.22 9.51
C THR A 184 3.17 2.26 8.41
N ARG A 185 2.07 2.79 7.86
CA ARG A 185 2.06 3.66 6.68
C ARG A 185 2.04 5.15 7.02
N LEU A 186 2.28 5.51 8.29
CA LEU A 186 2.31 6.90 8.75
C LEU A 186 3.22 7.83 7.92
N PRO A 187 4.41 7.41 7.44
CA PRO A 187 5.23 8.27 6.57
C PRO A 187 4.51 8.69 5.27
N ILE A 188 3.81 7.76 4.61
CA ILE A 188 3.03 8.05 3.39
C ILE A 188 1.85 8.95 3.72
N VAL A 189 1.11 8.65 4.79
CA VAL A 189 -0.02 9.49 5.26
C VAL A 189 0.43 10.92 5.50
N LYS A 190 1.57 11.12 6.19
CA LYS A 190 2.13 12.46 6.45
C LYS A 190 2.43 13.20 5.16
N VAL A 191 3.16 12.57 4.24
CA VAL A 191 3.53 13.18 2.96
C VAL A 191 2.30 13.58 2.15
N LEU A 192 1.30 12.70 2.04
CA LEU A 192 0.07 12.99 1.29
C LEU A 192 -0.74 14.13 1.91
N VAL A 193 -0.93 14.11 3.24
CA VAL A 193 -1.67 15.17 3.94
C VAL A 193 -0.93 16.51 3.87
N GLU A 194 0.40 16.51 4.01
CA GLU A 194 1.24 17.71 3.87
C GLU A 194 1.24 18.26 2.43
N ALA A 195 1.06 17.40 1.43
CA ALA A 195 0.89 17.80 0.04
C ALA A 195 -0.52 18.30 -0.29
N GLY A 196 -1.48 18.23 0.63
CA GLY A 196 -2.84 18.73 0.44
C GLY A 196 -3.87 17.69 -0.01
N ALA A 197 -3.64 16.39 0.25
CA ALA A 197 -4.66 15.36 0.06
C ALA A 197 -5.95 15.71 0.79
N ASN A 198 -7.10 15.49 0.15
CA ASN A 198 -8.41 15.69 0.77
C ASN A 198 -8.62 14.72 1.96
N ILE A 199 -8.34 15.21 3.16
CA ILE A 199 -8.38 14.44 4.41
C ILE A 199 -9.77 13.89 4.73
N ASN A 200 -10.83 14.51 4.20
CA ASN A 200 -12.23 14.18 4.47
C ASN A 200 -12.92 13.56 3.24
N TYR A 201 -12.16 13.08 2.25
CA TYR A 201 -12.73 12.27 1.16
C TYR A 201 -13.49 11.09 1.75
N ARG A 202 -14.65 10.78 1.15
CA ARG A 202 -15.49 9.65 1.52
C ARG A 202 -15.79 8.83 0.29
N ASP A 203 -15.56 7.53 0.41
CA ASP A 203 -15.93 6.59 -0.64
C ASP A 203 -17.46 6.38 -0.68
N GLU A 204 -17.91 5.52 -1.58
CA GLU A 204 -19.32 5.25 -1.81
C GLU A 204 -20.00 4.49 -0.67
N ASN A 205 -19.22 3.92 0.24
CA ASN A 205 -19.68 3.35 1.50
C ASN A 205 -19.62 4.35 2.66
N ASN A 206 -19.23 5.59 2.40
CA ASN A 206 -19.04 6.68 3.35
C ASN A 206 -17.81 6.51 4.27
N PHE A 207 -16.87 5.62 3.90
CA PHE A 207 -15.60 5.45 4.60
C PHE A 207 -14.62 6.56 4.21
N SER A 208 -13.93 7.09 5.21
CA SER A 208 -12.85 8.06 5.06
C SER A 208 -11.52 7.45 5.49
N ALA A 209 -10.41 8.17 5.26
CA ALA A 209 -9.10 7.80 5.78
C ALA A 209 -9.12 7.63 7.32
N LEU A 210 -9.86 8.50 8.03
CA LEU A 210 -10.07 8.38 9.48
C LEU A 210 -10.81 7.09 9.83
N SER A 211 -11.84 6.73 9.06
CA SER A 211 -12.61 5.50 9.28
C SER A 211 -11.73 4.25 9.11
N SER A 212 -10.93 4.19 8.05
CA SER A 212 -10.01 3.07 7.79
C SER A 212 -8.94 2.94 8.88
N ALA A 213 -8.31 4.05 9.28
CA ALA A 213 -7.29 4.04 10.34
C ALA A 213 -7.86 3.59 11.69
N LEU A 214 -9.08 4.03 12.01
CA LEU A 214 -9.80 3.60 13.22
C LEU A 214 -10.11 2.10 13.19
N LEU A 215 -10.67 1.57 12.10
CA LEU A 215 -10.96 0.14 11.96
C LEU A 215 -9.71 -0.73 12.02
N ALA A 216 -8.58 -0.22 11.51
CA ALA A 216 -7.27 -0.86 11.63
C ALA A 216 -6.66 -0.74 13.04
N SER A 217 -7.25 0.05 13.94
CA SER A 217 -6.68 0.41 15.26
C SER A 217 -5.27 1.01 15.15
N ASP A 218 -5.04 1.84 14.13
CA ASP A 218 -3.80 2.61 13.94
C ASP A 218 -3.95 4.01 14.56
N TYR A 219 -3.81 4.08 15.88
CA TYR A 219 -4.06 5.30 16.62
C TYR A 219 -3.04 6.42 16.36
N GLU A 220 -1.84 6.10 15.86
CA GLU A 220 -0.87 7.13 15.45
C GLU A 220 -1.38 7.87 14.22
N VAL A 221 -1.85 7.12 13.21
CA VAL A 221 -2.48 7.70 12.02
C VAL A 221 -3.78 8.43 12.38
N VAL A 222 -4.63 7.84 13.24
CA VAL A 222 -5.87 8.51 13.70
C VAL A 222 -5.57 9.85 14.35
N LEU A 223 -4.65 9.88 15.32
CA LEU A 223 -4.30 11.12 16.01
C LEU A 223 -3.72 12.16 15.05
N PHE A 224 -2.85 11.74 14.13
CA PHE A 224 -2.31 12.63 13.11
C PHE A 224 -3.40 13.23 12.20
N LEU A 225 -4.30 12.39 11.68
CA LEU A 225 -5.42 12.85 10.83
C LEU A 225 -6.32 13.83 11.58
N LEU A 226 -6.64 13.55 12.84
CA LEU A 226 -7.44 14.43 13.69
C LEU A 226 -6.76 15.79 13.93
N GLN A 227 -5.46 15.79 14.21
CA GLN A 227 -4.66 17.01 14.35
C GLN A 227 -4.60 17.83 13.06
N LYS A 228 -4.73 17.17 11.91
CA LYS A 228 -4.74 17.80 10.58
C LYS A 228 -6.15 18.15 10.08
N GLY A 229 -7.19 17.99 10.91
CA GLY A 229 -8.54 18.46 10.60
C GLY A 229 -9.48 17.41 10.01
N ALA A 230 -9.19 16.11 10.17
CA ALA A 230 -10.16 15.07 9.85
C ALA A 230 -11.44 15.24 10.69
N ASP A 231 -12.59 15.03 10.06
CA ASP A 231 -13.91 15.23 10.69
C ASP A 231 -14.21 14.12 11.70
N TYR A 232 -13.99 14.43 12.97
CA TYR A 232 -14.25 13.55 14.11
C TYR A 232 -15.74 13.38 14.45
N LYS A 233 -16.64 14.16 13.85
CA LYS A 233 -18.11 14.03 14.03
C LYS A 233 -18.74 13.13 12.97
N SER A 234 -17.96 12.71 12.00
CA SER A 234 -18.41 11.82 10.95
C SER A 234 -18.76 10.43 11.48
N VAL A 235 -19.75 9.79 10.84
CA VAL A 235 -20.05 8.37 11.06
C VAL A 235 -18.86 7.53 10.58
N ILE A 236 -18.35 6.64 11.42
CA ILE A 236 -17.24 5.73 11.10
C ILE A 236 -17.75 4.46 10.43
N VAL A 237 -18.81 3.87 10.99
CA VAL A 237 -19.50 2.70 10.43
C VAL A 237 -21.01 2.93 10.53
N ASP A 238 -21.73 2.66 9.44
CA ASP A 238 -23.19 2.64 9.45
C ASP A 238 -23.69 1.19 9.50
N ARG A 239 -23.95 0.70 10.73
CA ARG A 239 -24.42 -0.70 10.92
C ARG A 239 -25.89 -0.87 10.53
N ALA A 240 -26.65 0.22 10.42
CA ALA A 240 -28.07 0.18 10.01
C ALA A 240 -28.23 -0.36 8.58
N LYS A 241 -27.19 -0.21 7.74
CA LYS A 241 -27.15 -0.80 6.39
C LYS A 241 -27.19 -2.33 6.38
N TYR A 242 -26.82 -2.98 7.49
CA TYR A 242 -26.66 -4.44 7.58
C TYR A 242 -27.61 -5.11 8.57
N SER A 243 -28.37 -4.33 9.35
CA SER A 243 -29.34 -4.83 10.34
C SER A 243 -30.40 -3.77 10.65
N GLU A 244 -31.66 -4.18 10.79
CA GLU A 244 -32.78 -3.32 11.21
C GLU A 244 -32.54 -2.65 12.58
N THR A 245 -31.70 -3.25 13.43
CA THR A 245 -31.32 -2.73 14.75
C THR A 245 -29.97 -2.01 14.76
N GLY A 246 -29.31 -1.90 13.60
CA GLY A 246 -28.00 -1.30 13.49
C GLY A 246 -28.02 0.21 13.78
N SER A 247 -26.97 0.70 14.42
CA SER A 247 -26.79 2.13 14.73
C SER A 247 -25.63 2.73 13.94
N LYS A 248 -25.64 4.06 13.83
CA LYS A 248 -24.47 4.84 13.41
C LYS A 248 -23.42 4.76 14.51
N VAL A 249 -22.20 4.37 14.14
CA VAL A 249 -21.05 4.27 15.05
C VAL A 249 -20.14 5.47 14.79
N TYR A 250 -19.85 6.23 15.84
CA TYR A 250 -18.92 7.36 15.81
C TYR A 250 -17.58 6.96 16.45
N ILE A 251 -16.59 7.85 16.36
CA ILE A 251 -15.23 7.58 16.84
C ILE A 251 -15.20 7.13 18.31
N GLN A 252 -15.95 7.81 19.19
CA GLN A 252 -15.97 7.50 20.62
C GLN A 252 -16.61 6.14 20.93
N ASP A 253 -17.57 5.71 20.10
CA ASP A 253 -18.22 4.41 20.24
C ASP A 253 -17.22 3.31 19.89
N LEU A 254 -16.54 3.43 18.75
CA LEU A 254 -15.56 2.44 18.32
C LEU A 254 -14.35 2.37 19.27
N LEU A 255 -13.90 3.52 19.81
CA LEU A 255 -12.85 3.54 20.83
C LEU A 255 -13.25 2.77 22.10
N ARG A 256 -14.54 2.72 22.47
CA ARG A 256 -15.04 1.89 23.59
C ARG A 256 -15.05 0.41 23.25
N GLU A 257 -15.29 0.05 21.99
CA GLU A 257 -15.28 -1.34 21.51
C GLU A 257 -13.87 -1.97 21.50
N HIS A 258 -12.82 -1.15 21.38
CA HIS A 258 -11.44 -1.62 21.32
C HIS A 258 -10.86 -1.95 22.71
N CYS A 259 -11.00 -3.21 23.15
CA CYS A 259 -10.30 -3.70 24.35
C CYS A 259 -8.82 -3.98 24.06
N LEU A 260 -7.95 -3.12 24.58
CA LEU A 260 -6.49 -3.24 24.51
C LEU A 260 -5.92 -3.53 25.91
N PRO A 261 -4.77 -4.21 26.03
CA PRO A 261 -4.12 -4.37 27.33
C PRO A 261 -3.73 -3.01 27.93
N LEU A 262 -4.02 -2.80 29.22
CA LEU A 262 -3.67 -1.57 29.92
C LEU A 262 -2.18 -1.28 29.79
N ASN A 263 -1.88 0.00 29.55
CA ASN A 263 -0.51 0.52 29.38
C ASN A 263 0.26 -0.09 28.19
N SER A 264 -0.38 -0.86 27.30
CA SER A 264 0.24 -1.22 26.02
C SER A 264 0.48 0.05 25.19
N LYS A 265 1.40 -0.02 24.23
CA LYS A 265 1.66 1.07 23.30
C LYS A 265 0.37 1.55 22.63
N GLU A 266 -0.42 0.62 22.10
CA GLU A 266 -1.69 0.89 21.43
C GLU A 266 -2.73 1.48 22.38
N TYR A 267 -2.79 1.01 23.63
CA TYR A 267 -3.67 1.58 24.65
C TYR A 267 -3.32 3.05 24.91
N LEU A 268 -2.04 3.37 25.11
CA LEU A 268 -1.60 4.75 25.35
C LEU A 268 -1.89 5.65 24.14
N GLN A 269 -1.71 5.14 22.92
CA GLN A 269 -2.08 5.87 21.71
C GLN A 269 -3.60 6.06 21.58
N LYS A 270 -4.42 5.04 21.90
CA LYS A 270 -5.88 5.15 21.99
C LYS A 270 -6.27 6.27 22.96
N MET A 271 -5.64 6.31 24.14
CA MET A 271 -5.92 7.33 25.15
C MET A 271 -5.49 8.74 24.70
N ALA A 272 -4.44 8.88 23.90
CA ALA A 272 -4.10 10.16 23.28
C ALA A 272 -5.20 10.66 22.34
N VAL A 273 -5.86 9.77 21.59
CA VAL A 273 -7.05 10.10 20.79
C VAL A 273 -8.23 10.50 21.70
N VAL A 274 -8.46 9.78 22.80
CA VAL A 274 -9.50 10.14 23.79
C VAL A 274 -9.28 11.53 24.37
N GLU A 275 -8.05 11.87 24.75
CA GLU A 275 -7.73 13.21 25.26
C GLU A 275 -7.90 14.30 24.20
N PHE A 276 -7.54 14.02 22.93
CA PHE A 276 -7.86 14.92 21.82
C PHE A 276 -9.37 15.18 21.71
N LEU A 277 -10.19 14.12 21.76
CA LEU A 277 -11.65 14.24 21.65
C LEU A 277 -12.27 14.98 22.85
N LYS A 278 -11.74 14.76 24.06
CA LYS A 278 -12.13 15.49 25.26
C LYS A 278 -11.87 16.99 25.13
N ALA A 279 -10.71 17.38 24.58
CA ALA A 279 -10.41 18.78 24.27
C ALA A 279 -11.35 19.38 23.20
N LYS A 280 -12.02 18.53 22.41
CA LYS A 280 -13.07 18.93 21.45
C LYS A 280 -14.50 18.84 22.02
N GLY A 281 -14.64 18.60 23.32
CA GLY A 281 -15.92 18.53 24.02
C GLY A 281 -16.65 17.19 23.92
N ILE A 282 -15.99 16.12 23.44
CA ILE A 282 -16.55 14.78 23.43
C ILE A 282 -16.17 14.08 24.72
N ASP A 283 -17.17 13.84 25.56
CA ASP A 283 -16.98 13.17 26.84
C ASP A 283 -16.99 11.65 26.66
N TYR A 284 -15.80 11.10 26.40
CA TYR A 284 -15.58 9.65 26.28
C TYR A 284 -16.12 8.87 27.48
N SER A 285 -16.03 9.43 28.69
CA SER A 285 -16.44 8.75 29.93
C SER A 285 -17.94 8.44 29.99
N LYS A 286 -18.76 9.20 29.26
CA LYS A 286 -20.22 9.03 29.19
C LYS A 286 -20.67 8.03 28.13
N VAL A 287 -19.78 7.62 27.22
CA VAL A 287 -20.12 6.62 26.19
C VAL A 287 -20.30 5.26 26.87
N PRO A 288 -21.46 4.60 26.68
CA PRO A 288 -21.71 3.29 27.29
C PRO A 288 -20.68 2.26 26.86
N ILE A 289 -20.27 1.41 27.78
CA ILE A 289 -19.37 0.29 27.52
C ILE A 289 -20.21 -0.89 27.03
N PRO A 290 -19.97 -1.45 25.83
CA PRO A 290 -20.71 -2.60 25.33
C PRO A 290 -20.52 -3.87 26.18
N ASP A 291 -21.55 -4.72 26.30
CA ASP A 291 -21.49 -5.95 27.10
C ASP A 291 -20.36 -6.91 26.69
N PHE A 292 -20.05 -6.98 25.39
CA PHE A 292 -18.95 -7.83 24.91
C PHE A 292 -17.58 -7.31 25.38
N VAL A 293 -17.42 -5.99 25.55
CA VAL A 293 -16.22 -5.37 26.12
C VAL A 293 -16.10 -5.72 27.60
N VAL A 294 -17.20 -5.67 28.36
CA VAL A 294 -17.25 -6.12 29.76
C VAL A 294 -16.85 -7.60 29.88
N LYS A 295 -17.38 -8.46 29.02
CA LYS A 295 -17.03 -9.89 28.98
C LYS A 295 -15.55 -10.09 28.68
N LYS A 296 -15.00 -9.37 27.68
CA LYS A 296 -13.58 -9.45 27.32
C LYS A 296 -12.67 -8.93 28.44
N ALA A 297 -13.06 -7.85 29.12
CA ALA A 297 -12.34 -7.32 30.28
C ALA A 297 -12.27 -8.33 31.43
N LYS A 298 -13.39 -9.02 31.74
CA LYS A 298 -13.41 -10.12 32.74
C LYS A 298 -12.48 -11.27 32.38
N THR A 299 -12.30 -11.57 31.10
CA THR A 299 -11.35 -12.59 30.65
C THR A 299 -9.91 -12.11 30.76
N MET A 300 -9.61 -10.87 30.37
CA MET A 300 -8.25 -10.31 30.38
C MET A 300 -7.75 -9.99 31.79
N TYR A 301 -8.66 -9.52 32.66
CA TYR A 301 -8.37 -9.01 34.00
C TYR A 301 -9.36 -9.59 35.03
N PRO A 302 -9.36 -10.90 35.30
CA PRO A 302 -10.41 -11.56 36.09
C PRO A 302 -10.57 -11.01 37.51
N LYS A 303 -9.51 -10.42 38.09
CA LYS A 303 -9.53 -9.84 39.44
C LYS A 303 -9.82 -8.33 39.45
N ASP A 304 -9.54 -7.63 38.36
CA ASP A 304 -9.51 -6.15 38.32
C ASP A 304 -10.26 -5.57 37.10
N TRP A 305 -11.20 -6.32 36.52
CA TRP A 305 -11.90 -5.91 35.30
C TRP A 305 -12.73 -4.64 35.49
N GLN A 306 -13.25 -4.34 36.69
CA GLN A 306 -13.92 -3.05 36.93
C GLN A 306 -12.94 -1.88 36.79
N GLN A 307 -11.74 -2.00 37.37
CA GLN A 307 -10.70 -0.99 37.24
C GLN A 307 -10.24 -0.84 35.79
N TYR A 308 -10.22 -1.93 35.02
CA TYR A 308 -10.01 -1.87 33.57
C TYR A 308 -11.08 -1.01 32.89
N LEU A 309 -12.36 -1.25 33.18
CA LEU A 309 -13.47 -0.53 32.54
C LEU A 309 -13.52 0.96 32.90
N GLU A 310 -13.13 1.35 34.11
CA GLU A 310 -12.98 2.76 34.51
C GLU A 310 -11.95 3.50 33.65
N LYS A 311 -10.92 2.78 33.20
CA LYS A 311 -9.80 3.30 32.40
C LYS A 311 -9.96 3.07 30.91
N ASN A 312 -10.87 2.18 30.49
CA ASN A 312 -10.99 1.72 29.11
C ASN A 312 -11.90 2.59 28.27
#